data_AF-A0A5P0JAS7-F1
#
_entry.id   AF-A0A5P0JAS7-F1
#
_cell.length_a   1.000
_cell.length_b   1.000
_cell.length_c   1.000
_cell.angle_alpha   90.00
_cell.angle_beta   90.00
_cell.angle_gamma   90.00
#
_symmetry.space_group_name_H-M   'P 1'
#
loop_
_entity.id
_entity.type
_entity.pdbx_description
1 polymer ?
#
loop_
_entity_poly.entity_id
_entity_poly.type
_entity_poly.pdbx_seq_one_letter_code
_entity_poly.pdbx_strand_id
1 'polypeptide(L)' 'WLKQPENISKLARLSGVPEGDVPGLVKGNTYLTPQQQTAELTGPVNKAIIDTAQFLKEQGKVPAVANDYSQYVTSRFVQ' A
#
# COMPACT_ATOMS: atom_id res chain seq x y z
N TRP A 1 3.77 18.05 8.86
CA TRP A 1 4.71 17.09 8.27
C TRP A 1 5.39 17.63 7.00
N LEU A 2 4.70 17.84 5.87
CA LEU A 2 5.34 18.35 4.62
C LEU A 2 5.92 19.78 4.71
N LYS A 3 5.61 20.54 5.77
CA LYS A 3 6.20 21.86 6.03
C LYS A 3 7.61 21.78 6.65
N GLN A 4 8.04 20.59 7.05
CA GLN A 4 9.33 20.34 7.69
C GLN A 4 10.39 20.00 6.62
N PRO A 5 11.39 20.86 6.41
CA PRO A 5 12.40 20.66 5.37
C PRO A 5 13.15 19.33 5.50
N GLU A 6 13.43 18.91 6.73
CA GLU A 6 14.15 17.65 7.01
C GLU A 6 13.38 16.41 6.51
N ASN A 7 12.05 16.45 6.50
CA ASN A 7 11.24 15.37 5.95
C ASN A 7 11.31 15.36 4.43
N ILE A 8 11.28 16.54 3.80
CA ILE A 8 11.39 16.69 2.34
C ILE A 8 12.75 16.17 1.86
N SER A 9 13.85 16.63 2.47
CA SER A 9 15.20 16.20 2.09
C SER A 9 15.41 14.69 2.28
N LYS A 10 14.85 14.09 3.34
CA LYS A 10 14.91 12.64 3.54
C LYS A 10 14.20 11.88 2.43
N LEU A 11 12.99 12.29 2.06
CA LEU A 11 12.22 11.63 1.01
C LEU A 11 12.86 11.82 -0.36
N ALA A 12 13.31 13.03 -0.70
CA ALA A 12 14.04 13.29 -1.94
C ALA A 12 15.25 12.37 -2.07
N ARG A 13 16.07 12.27 -1.02
CA ARG A 13 17.25 11.39 -1.01
C ARG A 13 16.90 9.91 -1.14
N LEU A 14 15.89 9.42 -0.42
CA LEU A 14 15.50 8.00 -0.44
C LEU A 14 14.81 7.60 -1.75
N SER A 15 14.06 8.51 -2.35
CA SER A 15 13.30 8.26 -3.59
C SER A 15 14.06 8.64 -4.86
N GLY A 16 15.18 9.36 -4.75
CA GLY A 16 15.98 9.81 -5.90
C GLY A 16 15.28 10.88 -6.74
N VAL A 17 14.49 11.76 -6.11
CA VAL A 17 13.71 12.82 -6.78
C VAL A 17 14.10 14.21 -6.27
N PRO A 18 13.91 15.28 -7.06
CA PRO A 18 14.05 16.65 -6.58
C PRO A 18 13.12 16.95 -5.38
N GLU A 19 13.58 17.78 -4.45
CA GLU A 19 12.78 18.17 -3.28
C GLU A 19 11.46 18.84 -3.64
N GLY A 20 11.42 19.59 -4.76
CA GLY A 20 10.22 20.24 -5.28
C GLY A 20 9.09 19.27 -5.67
N ASP A 21 9.43 18.03 -6.01
CA ASP A 21 8.46 17.02 -6.46
C ASP A 21 7.81 16.26 -5.29
N VAL A 22 8.50 16.20 -4.14
CA VAL A 22 8.08 15.42 -2.96
C VAL A 22 6.66 15.78 -2.49
N PRO A 23 6.25 17.06 -2.35
CA PRO A 23 4.90 17.37 -1.90
C PRO A 23 3.80 16.83 -2.81
N GLY A 24 4.03 16.82 -4.13
CA GLY A 24 3.09 16.27 -5.10
C GLY A 24 3.00 14.76 -5.00
N LEU A 25 4.15 14.08 -4.96
CA LEU A 25 4.24 12.62 -4.84
C LEU A 25 3.60 12.10 -3.54
N VAL A 26 3.86 12.78 -2.41
CA VAL A 26 3.28 12.38 -1.12
C VAL A 26 1.76 12.57 -1.11
N LYS A 27 1.25 13.68 -1.67
CA LYS A 27 -0.20 13.93 -1.72
C LYS A 27 -0.94 13.10 -2.77
N GLY A 28 -0.21 12.43 -3.67
CA GLY A 28 -0.79 11.52 -4.65
C GLY A 28 -1.35 10.23 -4.06
N ASN A 29 -1.10 9.97 -2.77
CA ASN A 29 -1.60 8.81 -2.04
C ASN A 29 -2.30 9.23 -0.74
N THR A 30 -3.16 8.35 -0.24
CA THR A 30 -3.67 8.43 1.14
C THR A 30 -2.83 7.53 2.04
N TYR A 31 -2.85 7.82 3.34
CA TYR A 31 -2.13 7.05 4.34
C TYR A 31 -3.07 6.68 5.47
N LEU A 32 -2.81 5.51 6.07
CA LEU A 32 -3.70 4.93 7.06
C LEU A 32 -3.20 5.25 8.47
N THR A 33 -4.13 5.57 9.36
CA THR A 33 -3.90 5.55 10.80
C THR A 33 -3.74 4.11 11.31
N PRO A 34 -3.23 3.88 12.53
CA PRO A 34 -3.16 2.53 13.11
C PRO A 34 -4.53 1.82 13.17
N GLN A 35 -5.60 2.55 13.48
CA GLN A 35 -6.95 1.99 13.49
C GLN A 35 -7.39 1.56 12.08
N GLN A 36 -7.09 2.37 11.06
CA GLN A 36 -7.38 2.03 9.67
C GLN A 36 -6.54 0.84 9.19
N GLN A 37 -5.26 0.75 9.58
CA GLN A 37 -4.41 -0.41 9.30
C GLN A 37 -5.03 -1.70 9.82
N THR A 38 -5.44 -1.72 11.10
CA THR A 38 -6.11 -2.90 11.67
C THR A 38 -7.38 -3.22 10.91
N ALA A 39 -8.24 -2.24 10.64
CA ALA A 39 -9.49 -2.45 9.90
C ALA A 39 -9.26 -3.08 8.51
N GLU A 40 -8.30 -2.56 7.73
CA GLU A 40 -7.95 -3.04 6.39
C GLU A 40 -7.36 -4.47 6.42
N LEU A 41 -6.51 -4.76 7.39
CA LEU A 41 -5.82 -6.07 7.50
C LEU A 41 -6.73 -7.20 8.02
N THR A 42 -7.88 -6.91 8.65
CA THR A 42 -8.85 -7.93 9.08
C THR A 42 -9.86 -8.36 8.01
N GLY A 43 -9.75 -7.89 6.78
CA GLY A 43 -10.64 -8.36 5.71
C GLY A 43 -10.39 -7.72 4.34
N PRO A 44 -10.50 -6.37 4.22
CA PRO A 44 -10.36 -5.67 2.95
C PRO A 44 -9.12 -6.05 2.13
N VAL A 45 -7.95 -6.19 2.76
CA VAL A 45 -6.71 -6.57 2.05
C VAL A 45 -6.82 -7.97 1.41
N ASN A 46 -7.44 -8.94 2.09
CA ASN A 46 -7.65 -10.27 1.51
C ASN A 46 -8.52 -10.20 0.24
N LYS A 47 -9.63 -9.44 0.30
CA LYS A 47 -10.48 -9.20 -0.87
C LYS A 47 -9.72 -8.53 -2.00
N ALA A 48 -8.90 -7.52 -1.71
CA ALA A 48 -8.09 -6.84 -2.72
C ALA A 48 -7.13 -7.80 -3.44
N ILE A 49 -6.53 -8.76 -2.72
CA ILE A 49 -5.68 -9.79 -3.33
C ILE A 49 -6.51 -10.74 -4.21
N ILE A 50 -7.69 -11.18 -3.76
CA ILE A 50 -8.58 -12.04 -4.55
C ILE A 50 -8.95 -11.37 -5.88
N ASP A 51 -9.43 -10.13 -5.81
CA ASP A 51 -9.88 -9.38 -7.00
C ASP A 51 -8.72 -9.12 -7.97
N THR A 52 -7.53 -8.78 -7.44
CA THR A 52 -6.32 -8.57 -8.25
C THR A 52 -5.85 -9.85 -8.93
N ALA A 53 -5.82 -10.96 -8.20
CA ALA A 53 -5.41 -12.26 -8.75
C ALA A 53 -6.37 -12.70 -9.85
N GLN A 54 -7.67 -12.54 -9.63
CA GLN A 54 -8.70 -12.85 -10.62
C GLN A 54 -8.52 -12.03 -11.90
N PHE A 55 -8.31 -10.72 -11.77
CA PHE A 55 -8.01 -9.86 -12.93
C PHE A 55 -6.74 -10.32 -13.67
N LEU A 56 -5.66 -10.63 -12.95
CA LEU A 56 -4.42 -11.12 -13.56
C LEU A 56 -4.62 -12.46 -14.30
N LYS A 57 -5.47 -13.35 -13.80
CA LYS A 57 -5.83 -14.62 -14.46
C LYS A 57 -6.59 -14.37 -15.76
N GLU A 58 -7.57 -13.47 -15.74
CA GLU A 58 -8.33 -13.06 -16.93
C GLU A 58 -7.43 -12.44 -18.00
N GLN A 59 -6.37 -11.73 -17.59
CA GLN A 59 -5.34 -11.18 -18.47
C GLN A 59 -4.25 -12.19 -18.88
N GLY A 60 -4.36 -13.46 -18.47
CA GLY A 60 -3.40 -14.52 -18.78
C GLY A 60 -2.01 -14.34 -18.13
N LYS A 61 -1.91 -13.56 -17.05
CA LYS A 61 -0.64 -13.30 -16.34
C LYS A 61 -0.34 -14.32 -15.26
N VAL A 62 -1.36 -15.01 -14.76
CA VAL A 62 -1.23 -16.14 -13.82
C VAL A 62 -2.15 -17.29 -14.24
N PRO A 63 -1.69 -18.56 -14.14
CA PRO A 63 -2.47 -19.70 -14.64
C PRO A 63 -3.60 -20.14 -13.69
N ALA A 64 -3.48 -19.86 -12.39
CA ALA A 64 -4.42 -20.28 -11.35
C ALA A 64 -4.46 -19.26 -10.21
N VAL A 65 -5.57 -19.24 -9.47
CA VAL A 65 -5.82 -18.34 -8.33
C VAL A 65 -6.59 -19.08 -7.25
N ALA A 66 -6.40 -18.70 -5.99
CA ALA A 66 -7.21 -19.15 -4.86
C ALA A 66 -8.44 -18.25 -4.65
N ASN A 67 -9.44 -18.75 -3.92
CA ASN A 67 -10.60 -17.99 -3.47
C ASN A 67 -10.40 -17.33 -2.09
N ASP A 68 -9.28 -17.62 -1.41
CA ASP A 68 -8.89 -17.03 -0.15
C ASP A 68 -7.37 -16.87 -0.07
N TYR A 69 -6.93 -15.69 0.37
CA TYR A 69 -5.52 -15.32 0.57
C TYR A 69 -5.26 -14.88 2.00
N SER A 70 -6.13 -15.22 2.96
CA SER A 70 -5.98 -14.83 4.38
C SER A 70 -4.63 -15.26 4.98
N GLN A 71 -4.06 -16.37 4.50
CA GLN A 71 -2.71 -16.82 4.90
C GLN A 71 -1.58 -15.82 4.62
N TYR A 72 -1.80 -14.86 3.71
CA TYR A 72 -0.84 -13.83 3.33
C TYR A 72 -1.09 -12.49 4.05
N VAL A 73 -2.09 -12.40 4.93
CA VAL A 73 -2.50 -11.15 5.59
C VAL A 73 -2.58 -11.37 7.10
N THR A 74 -2.07 -10.43 7.90
CA THR A 74 -2.18 -10.52 9.36
C THR A 74 -2.16 -9.13 9.99
N SER A 75 -3.00 -8.93 11.02
CA SER A 75 -3.02 -7.72 11.84
C SER A 75 -2.17 -7.83 13.11
N ARG A 76 -1.60 -9.00 13.41
CA ARG A 76 -0.94 -9.32 14.70
C ARG A 76 0.25 -8.42 15.09
N PHE A 77 0.78 -7.66 14.14
CA PHE A 77 1.95 -6.79 14.35
C PHE A 77 1.61 -5.31 14.42
N VAL A 78 0.32 -4.96 14.29
CA VAL A 78 -0.15 -3.55 14.27
C VAL A 78 -1.37 -3.31 15.16
N GLN A 79 -1.85 -4.35 15.86
CA GLN A 79 -2.88 -4.24 16.89
C GLN A 79 -2.36 -3.57 18.16
#